data_AF-A0A2D6ELU2-F1
#
_entry.id   AF-A0A2D6ELU2-F1
#
_cell.length_a   1.000
_cell.length_b   1.000
_cell.length_c   1.000
_cell.angle_alpha   90.00
_cell.angle_beta   90.00
_cell.angle_gamma   90.00
#
_symmetry.space_group_name_H-M   'P 1'
#
loop_
_entity.id
_entity.type
_entity.pdbx_description
1 polymer ?
#
loop_
_entity_poly.entity_id
_entity_poly.type
_entity_poly.pdbx_seq_one_letter_code
_entity_poly.pdbx_strand_id
1 'polypeptide(L)'
;MCMAFNPLQFFCRPVAAFLFLFFTVTLLSQTTLAVTEGEACSVTGQTSMDNNGNTFSTFICDGANWVILTQGTTSGYLGINKSSPEAPLDVAGEIKVGASTGILCNSSNEGTLRFDSTTKVLEICTGATWDSLNLSCDNSPSGFDIPNTTGASTSTSYPSSIVQITDISCPTLVSISGSPAPEFRICNDATCSNVAVAYGSTSQNITNGQYIQVRNTSDSADGKVTTATLNVGSAVDNYNISTTDNATYKRVFITSNRYRGNFGGVTAADNICMSEASAAGLSGTYYAWVATDATNDPESRFTRATVPYRFVDGTKMANDWTDLVDGAISVANKRMHADGNVTGFSSSPWTGVNQDGTAYLTNGDPLYDNCNKWTTNGSAYTGRDGANNTTGTWSSANDEQCDQQNWLYCFEQ
;
A
#
# COMPACT_ATOMS: atom_id res chain seq x y z
N MET A 1 60.48 77.86 -46.05
CA MET A 1 61.16 78.04 -44.76
C MET A 1 61.28 76.64 -44.17
N CYS A 2 62.48 76.04 -44.32
CA CYS A 2 62.91 74.64 -44.19
C CYS A 2 61.96 73.55 -44.77
N MET A 3 62.03 73.17 -46.06
CA MET A 3 63.05 72.35 -46.79
C MET A 3 63.01 70.85 -46.41
N ALA A 4 63.05 69.83 -47.28
CA ALA A 4 63.11 69.64 -48.75
C ALA A 4 62.75 68.15 -49.04
N PHE A 5 62.02 67.78 -50.09
CA PHE A 5 62.42 67.13 -51.38
C PHE A 5 61.16 66.37 -51.85
N ASN A 6 60.71 66.22 -53.11
CA ASN A 6 61.04 66.69 -54.45
C ASN A 6 59.75 66.45 -55.32
N PRO A 7 59.57 67.11 -56.47
CA PRO A 7 58.31 67.32 -57.18
C PRO A 7 58.12 66.38 -58.38
N LEU A 8 56.92 66.39 -58.98
CA LEU A 8 56.64 66.15 -60.41
C LEU A 8 55.19 66.61 -60.66
N GLN A 9 54.97 67.91 -60.89
CA GLN A 9 54.59 68.49 -62.19
C GLN A 9 53.77 67.59 -63.11
N PHE A 10 52.52 67.98 -63.40
CA PHE A 10 52.07 68.11 -64.79
C PHE A 10 50.94 69.14 -64.94
N PHE A 11 51.12 69.98 -65.95
CA PHE A 11 50.26 71.05 -66.46
C PHE A 11 48.89 70.53 -66.95
N CYS A 12 47.81 71.29 -66.73
CA CYS A 12 47.05 71.94 -67.81
C CYS A 12 45.99 72.93 -67.27
N ARG A 13 45.92 74.11 -67.90
CA ARG A 13 44.97 75.24 -67.67
C ARG A 13 43.65 74.98 -68.47
N PRO A 14 42.71 75.95 -68.57
CA PRO A 14 41.82 76.59 -67.59
C PRO A 14 40.32 76.47 -68.02
N VAL A 15 39.43 77.32 -67.47
CA VAL A 15 38.05 77.66 -67.93
C VAL A 15 36.95 76.75 -67.34
N ALA A 16 35.82 77.18 -66.77
CA ALA A 16 35.12 78.47 -66.71
C ALA A 16 34.38 78.60 -65.36
N ALA A 17 34.17 79.83 -64.90
CA ALA A 17 33.25 80.13 -63.82
C ALA A 17 31.80 79.91 -64.29
N PHE A 18 31.07 79.00 -63.64
CA PHE A 18 29.62 78.89 -63.73
C PHE A 18 29.00 79.08 -62.35
N LEU A 19 28.10 80.06 -62.31
CA LEU A 19 27.33 80.57 -61.19
C LEU A 19 26.51 79.43 -60.53
N PHE A 20 26.86 79.03 -59.31
CA PHE A 20 26.03 78.12 -58.51
C PHE A 20 24.99 78.90 -57.72
N LEU A 21 23.72 78.78 -58.12
CA LEU A 21 22.55 79.15 -57.33
C LEU A 21 22.55 78.30 -56.04
N PHE A 22 22.61 78.92 -54.87
CA PHE A 22 22.42 78.25 -53.60
C PHE A 22 20.95 77.82 -53.45
N PHE A 23 20.66 76.54 -53.65
CA PHE A 23 19.44 75.92 -53.14
C PHE A 23 19.64 75.67 -51.64
N THR A 24 18.96 76.42 -50.79
CA THR A 24 18.83 76.09 -49.38
C THR A 24 17.98 74.83 -49.25
N VAL A 25 18.64 73.69 -49.06
CA VAL A 25 17.98 72.47 -48.59
C VAL A 25 17.63 72.71 -47.13
N THR A 26 16.38 73.06 -46.84
CA THR A 26 15.82 72.87 -45.50
C THR A 26 15.84 71.38 -45.20
N LEU A 27 16.79 70.94 -44.37
CA LEU A 27 16.66 69.66 -43.69
C LEU A 27 15.39 69.74 -42.83
N LEU A 28 14.30 69.12 -43.28
CA LEU A 28 13.28 68.67 -42.35
C LEU A 28 13.98 67.69 -41.42
N SER A 29 14.15 68.07 -40.15
CA SER A 29 14.42 67.09 -39.11
C SER A 29 13.27 66.08 -39.17
N GLN A 30 13.56 64.83 -39.50
CA GLN A 30 12.62 63.76 -39.27
C GLN A 30 12.41 63.69 -37.76
N THR A 31 11.40 64.40 -37.26
CA THR A 31 10.76 64.02 -36.00
C THR A 31 10.12 62.68 -36.31
N THR A 32 10.81 61.59 -35.99
CA THR A 32 10.15 60.30 -35.83
C THR A 32 9.00 60.54 -34.86
N LEU A 33 7.77 60.48 -35.38
CA LEU A 33 6.57 60.52 -34.55
C LEU A 33 6.62 59.28 -33.67
N ALA A 34 7.19 59.43 -32.47
CA ALA A 34 7.15 58.42 -31.43
C ALA A 34 5.68 58.27 -31.04
N VAL A 35 5.11 57.11 -31.34
CA VAL A 35 3.73 56.78 -31.02
C VAL A 35 3.70 56.20 -29.61
N THR A 36 2.72 56.60 -28.81
CA THR A 36 2.51 56.04 -27.47
C THR A 36 1.22 55.22 -27.41
N GLU A 37 1.17 54.27 -26.46
CA GLU A 37 -0.03 53.45 -26.24
C GLU A 37 -1.23 54.33 -25.90
N GLY A 38 -2.37 54.08 -26.55
CA GLY A 38 -3.61 54.83 -26.35
C GLY A 38 -3.71 56.13 -27.17
N GLU A 39 -2.68 56.52 -27.94
CA GLU A 39 -2.82 57.62 -28.90
C GLU A 39 -3.79 57.26 -30.02
N ALA A 40 -4.54 58.26 -30.50
CA ALA A 40 -5.52 58.05 -31.56
C ALA A 40 -4.86 57.63 -32.88
N CYS A 41 -5.48 56.67 -33.55
CA CYS A 41 -5.09 56.19 -34.86
C CYS A 41 -6.33 56.00 -35.74
N SER A 42 -6.20 56.15 -37.05
CA SER A 42 -7.35 56.18 -37.97
C SER A 42 -7.42 55.02 -38.94
N VAL A 43 -6.37 54.18 -39.01
CA VAL A 43 -6.27 53.08 -39.97
C VAL A 43 -6.04 51.78 -39.21
N THR A 44 -7.09 50.99 -39.03
CA THR A 44 -7.01 49.66 -38.40
C THR A 44 -5.93 48.80 -39.05
N GLY A 45 -5.09 48.17 -38.24
CA GLY A 45 -4.01 47.31 -38.69
C GLY A 45 -2.75 48.05 -39.13
N GLN A 46 -2.76 49.39 -39.16
CA GLN A 46 -1.53 50.16 -39.35
C GLN A 46 -0.56 49.83 -38.21
N THR A 47 0.72 49.65 -38.54
CA THR A 47 1.79 49.40 -37.56
C THR A 47 2.67 50.63 -37.40
N SER A 48 3.22 50.81 -36.20
CA SER A 48 4.23 51.83 -35.89
C SER A 48 5.28 51.24 -34.95
N MET A 49 6.42 51.89 -34.86
CA MET A 49 7.50 51.51 -33.96
C MET A 49 7.98 52.74 -33.20
N ASP A 50 8.32 52.54 -31.93
CA ASP A 50 8.99 53.54 -31.12
C ASP A 50 10.28 52.96 -30.53
N ASN A 51 11.32 53.79 -30.48
CA ASN A 51 12.61 53.43 -29.91
C ASN A 51 13.10 54.57 -29.01
N ASN A 52 12.81 54.45 -27.73
CA ASN A 52 13.16 55.45 -26.71
C ASN A 52 14.52 55.17 -26.05
N GLY A 53 15.42 54.47 -26.73
CA GLY A 53 16.79 54.19 -26.28
C GLY A 53 16.90 53.13 -25.17
N ASN A 54 15.88 53.03 -24.31
CA ASN A 54 15.79 52.02 -23.24
C ASN A 54 14.78 50.90 -23.56
N THR A 55 13.94 51.12 -24.56
CA THR A 55 12.87 50.21 -24.97
C THR A 55 12.69 50.26 -26.49
N PHE A 56 12.29 49.12 -27.07
CA PHE A 56 11.82 49.03 -28.44
C PHE A 56 10.37 48.54 -28.42
N SER A 57 9.44 49.34 -28.91
CA SER A 57 8.01 49.01 -28.91
C SER A 57 7.51 48.90 -30.34
N THR A 58 6.70 47.89 -30.62
CA THR A 58 5.89 47.84 -31.84
C THR A 58 4.42 48.00 -31.48
N PHE A 59 3.69 48.79 -32.26
CA PHE A 59 2.29 49.10 -32.05
C PHE A 59 1.45 48.69 -33.26
N ILE A 60 0.19 48.40 -33.00
CA ILE A 60 -0.84 48.20 -34.01
C ILE A 60 -2.05 49.07 -33.69
N CYS A 61 -2.62 49.71 -34.73
CA CYS A 61 -3.85 50.48 -34.59
C CYS A 61 -5.05 49.53 -34.55
N ASP A 62 -5.86 49.57 -33.49
CA ASP A 62 -7.09 48.77 -33.38
C ASP A 62 -8.29 49.38 -34.14
N GLY A 63 -8.11 50.56 -34.74
CA GLY A 63 -9.15 51.35 -35.43
C GLY A 63 -9.60 52.58 -34.66
N ALA A 64 -9.18 52.72 -33.40
CA ALA A 64 -9.38 53.92 -32.61
C ALA A 64 -8.06 54.40 -31.98
N ASN A 65 -7.28 53.48 -31.41
CA ASN A 65 -6.04 53.78 -30.68
C ASN A 65 -4.90 52.83 -31.02
N TRP A 66 -3.68 53.29 -30.77
CA TRP A 66 -2.48 52.47 -30.82
C TRP A 66 -2.41 51.53 -29.62
N VAL A 67 -2.25 50.24 -29.90
CA VAL A 67 -2.11 49.17 -28.91
C VAL A 67 -0.72 48.55 -29.04
N ILE A 68 -0.07 48.22 -27.92
CA ILE A 68 1.24 47.57 -27.94
C ILE A 68 1.11 46.14 -28.47
N LEU A 69 1.89 45.82 -29.49
CA LEU A 69 2.02 44.47 -30.01
C LEU A 69 3.19 43.74 -29.34
N THR A 70 4.37 44.36 -29.33
CA THR A 70 5.55 43.83 -28.61
C THR A 70 6.35 44.93 -27.92
N GLN A 71 7.04 44.56 -26.85
CA GLN A 71 7.86 45.45 -26.04
C GLN A 71 9.20 44.78 -25.70
N GLY A 72 10.28 45.26 -26.29
CA GLY A 72 11.65 44.92 -25.93
C GLY A 72 12.23 45.86 -24.87
N THR A 73 13.07 45.35 -23.97
CA THR A 73 13.87 46.12 -23.02
C THR A 73 15.37 45.99 -23.30
N THR A 74 16.20 46.90 -22.77
CA THR A 74 17.67 46.78 -22.84
C THR A 74 18.24 45.55 -22.12
N SER A 75 17.46 44.92 -21.25
CA SER A 75 17.82 43.67 -20.56
C SER A 75 17.51 42.42 -21.39
N GLY A 76 16.98 42.59 -22.61
CA GLY A 76 16.66 41.49 -23.52
C GLY A 76 15.32 40.79 -23.24
N TYR A 77 14.41 41.43 -22.50
CA TYR A 77 13.08 40.88 -22.23
C TYR A 77 12.11 41.30 -23.33
N LEU A 78 11.28 40.36 -23.77
CA LEU A 78 10.25 40.56 -24.78
C LEU A 78 8.87 40.38 -24.17
N GLY A 79 8.12 41.48 -24.08
CA GLY A 79 6.69 41.48 -23.82
C GLY A 79 5.90 41.28 -25.11
N ILE A 80 4.84 40.46 -25.08
CA ILE A 80 3.80 40.44 -26.11
C ILE A 80 2.52 40.98 -25.48
N ASN A 81 1.98 42.06 -26.05
CA ASN A 81 0.84 42.80 -25.48
C ASN A 81 1.07 43.26 -24.02
N LYS A 82 2.33 43.44 -23.61
CA LYS A 82 2.75 43.73 -22.24
C LYS A 82 3.78 44.87 -22.24
N SER A 83 3.44 46.01 -21.64
CA SER A 83 4.28 47.22 -21.62
C SER A 83 5.44 47.19 -20.61
N SER A 84 5.43 46.24 -19.67
CA SER A 84 6.49 46.04 -18.67
C SER A 84 6.72 44.55 -18.43
N PRO A 85 7.49 43.87 -19.31
CA PRO A 85 7.76 42.44 -19.16
C PRO A 85 8.66 42.18 -17.95
N GLU A 86 8.27 41.22 -17.11
CA GLU A 86 9.02 40.84 -15.90
C GLU A 86 9.90 39.59 -16.11
N ALA A 87 9.81 38.97 -17.30
CA ALA A 87 10.58 37.79 -17.69
C ALA A 87 11.12 37.94 -19.13
N PRO A 88 12.13 37.12 -19.53
CA PRO A 88 12.68 37.16 -20.90
C PRO A 88 11.64 37.05 -22.02
N LEU A 89 10.56 36.30 -21.79
CA LEU A 89 9.35 36.30 -22.60
C LEU A 89 8.15 36.39 -21.65
N ASP A 90 7.36 37.47 -21.74
CA ASP A 90 6.18 37.72 -20.90
C ASP A 90 4.98 38.07 -21.80
N VAL A 91 3.94 37.24 -21.77
CA VAL A 91 2.77 37.38 -22.66
C VAL A 91 1.56 37.75 -21.83
N ALA A 92 0.96 38.92 -22.09
CA ALA A 92 -0.31 39.28 -21.51
C ALA A 92 -1.45 38.63 -22.31
N GLY A 93 -1.88 37.45 -21.87
CA GLY A 93 -2.92 36.64 -22.50
C GLY A 93 -2.49 35.18 -22.65
N GLU A 94 -3.21 34.43 -23.47
CA GLU A 94 -2.91 33.01 -23.72
C GLU A 94 -1.92 32.83 -24.88
N ILE A 95 -1.04 31.83 -24.76
CA ILE A 95 -0.19 31.37 -25.86
C ILE A 95 -0.85 30.13 -26.49
N LYS A 96 -1.16 30.21 -27.78
CA LYS A 96 -1.56 29.04 -28.57
C LYS A 96 -0.33 28.42 -29.23
N VAL A 97 0.13 27.29 -28.70
CA VAL A 97 1.23 26.52 -29.30
C VAL A 97 0.70 25.75 -30.52
N GLY A 98 1.29 25.98 -31.68
CA GLY A 98 0.93 25.29 -32.92
C GLY A 98 1.27 23.80 -32.89
N ALA A 99 0.70 23.05 -33.84
CA ALA A 99 1.07 21.65 -34.03
C ALA A 99 2.56 21.50 -34.35
N SER A 100 3.18 20.42 -33.88
CA SER A 100 4.58 20.09 -34.17
C SER A 100 4.90 20.21 -35.66
N THR A 101 6.02 20.87 -35.99
CA THR A 101 6.55 20.97 -37.35
C THR A 101 7.46 19.81 -37.74
N GLY A 102 7.58 18.79 -36.88
CA GLY A 102 8.44 17.61 -37.09
C GLY A 102 9.88 17.77 -36.58
N ILE A 103 10.17 18.79 -35.77
CA ILE A 103 11.49 18.98 -35.19
C ILE A 103 11.84 17.84 -34.21
N LEU A 104 13.08 17.35 -34.29
CA LEU A 104 13.60 16.31 -33.40
C LEU A 104 13.94 16.92 -32.04
N CYS A 105 13.61 16.20 -30.96
CA CYS A 105 14.14 16.54 -29.64
C CYS A 105 15.58 16.03 -29.54
N ASN A 106 16.50 16.94 -29.24
CA ASN A 106 17.92 16.68 -29.03
C ASN A 106 18.48 17.79 -28.14
N SER A 107 19.75 17.72 -27.75
CA SER A 107 20.38 18.69 -26.84
C SER A 107 20.35 20.14 -27.36
N SER A 108 20.26 20.35 -28.68
CA SER A 108 20.14 21.70 -29.25
C SER A 108 18.73 22.29 -29.11
N ASN A 109 17.72 21.44 -28.92
CA ASN A 109 16.30 21.83 -28.86
C ASN A 109 15.68 21.55 -27.48
N GLU A 110 16.49 21.25 -26.47
CA GLU A 110 16.05 21.01 -25.10
C GLU A 110 15.27 22.22 -24.54
N GLY A 111 14.23 21.95 -23.75
CA GLY A 111 13.35 22.97 -23.16
C GLY A 111 12.31 23.55 -24.11
N THR A 112 12.32 23.17 -25.39
CA THR A 112 11.27 23.59 -26.33
C THR A 112 9.92 22.98 -25.98
N LEU A 113 8.86 23.77 -26.12
CA LEU A 113 7.47 23.33 -25.97
C LEU A 113 6.84 23.08 -27.34
N ARG A 114 6.05 22.01 -27.46
CA ARG A 114 5.24 21.75 -28.66
C ARG A 114 3.87 21.20 -28.31
N PHE A 115 2.93 21.32 -29.23
CA PHE A 115 1.65 20.61 -29.16
C PHE A 115 1.68 19.39 -30.09
N ASP A 116 1.50 18.19 -29.54
CA ASP A 116 1.27 17.01 -30.37
C ASP A 116 -0.20 16.99 -30.83
N SER A 117 -0.40 17.24 -32.12
CA SER A 117 -1.73 17.27 -32.73
C SER A 117 -2.43 15.91 -32.76
N THR A 118 -1.70 14.81 -32.54
CA THR A 118 -2.23 13.44 -32.55
C THR A 118 -2.80 13.10 -31.18
N THR A 119 -1.99 13.23 -30.13
CA THR A 119 -2.35 12.90 -28.74
C THR A 119 -3.05 14.05 -28.01
N LYS A 120 -3.05 15.26 -28.59
CA LYS A 120 -3.67 16.49 -28.05
C LYS A 120 -3.08 16.96 -26.72
N VAL A 121 -1.80 16.69 -26.48
CA VAL A 121 -1.09 17.12 -25.26
C VAL A 121 0.03 18.12 -25.59
N LEU A 122 0.36 18.96 -24.61
CA LEU A 122 1.58 19.76 -24.64
C LEU A 122 2.75 18.85 -24.26
N GLU A 123 3.89 19.02 -24.92
CA GLU A 123 5.11 18.26 -24.66
C GLU A 123 6.31 19.19 -24.49
N ILE A 124 7.29 18.77 -23.71
CA ILE A 124 8.58 19.44 -23.54
C ILE A 124 9.71 18.55 -24.07
N CYS A 125 10.69 19.12 -24.76
CA CYS A 125 11.89 18.39 -25.17
C CYS A 125 12.89 18.27 -24.00
N THR A 126 13.30 17.06 -23.66
CA THR A 126 14.26 16.76 -22.58
C THR A 126 15.72 16.69 -23.03
N GLY A 127 16.01 17.10 -24.27
CA GLY A 127 17.34 16.96 -24.87
C GLY A 127 17.59 15.61 -25.57
N ALA A 128 16.64 14.68 -25.49
CA ALA A 128 16.71 13.40 -26.21
C ALA A 128 15.33 12.91 -26.69
N THR A 129 14.28 13.13 -25.90
CA THR A 129 12.93 12.69 -26.21
C THR A 129 11.91 13.78 -25.91
N TRP A 130 10.75 13.70 -26.56
CA TRP A 130 9.60 14.51 -26.20
C TRP A 130 8.89 13.84 -25.04
N ASP A 131 8.66 14.60 -23.96
CA ASP A 131 7.94 14.13 -22.79
C ASP A 131 6.61 14.89 -22.65
N SER A 132 5.54 14.15 -22.40
CA SER A 132 4.19 14.72 -22.38
C SER A 132 3.89 15.36 -21.03
N LEU A 133 3.45 16.62 -21.02
CA LEU A 133 2.81 17.24 -19.86
C LEU A 133 1.37 16.71 -19.76
N ASN A 134 1.23 15.48 -19.26
CA ASN A 134 -0.07 14.92 -18.93
C ASN A 134 -0.55 15.47 -17.59
N LEU A 135 -1.58 16.31 -17.61
CA LEU A 135 -2.40 16.62 -16.43
C LEU A 135 -3.36 15.46 -16.15
N SER A 136 -2.87 14.22 -16.14
CA SER A 136 -3.68 13.07 -15.74
C SER A 136 -4.03 13.24 -14.28
N CYS A 137 -5.29 13.02 -13.93
CA CYS A 137 -5.69 13.20 -12.55
C CYS A 137 -5.17 12.07 -11.66
N ASP A 138 -4.62 12.46 -10.51
CA ASP A 138 -4.21 11.52 -9.48
C ASP A 138 -5.47 10.95 -8.82
N ASN A 139 -5.66 9.65 -8.97
CA ASN A 139 -6.78 8.90 -8.40
C ASN A 139 -6.30 7.84 -7.40
N SER A 140 -5.06 7.97 -6.91
CA SER A 140 -4.45 7.06 -5.94
C SER A 140 -4.22 7.80 -4.63
N PRO A 141 -5.14 7.67 -3.64
CA PRO A 141 -4.94 8.29 -2.35
C PRO A 141 -3.63 7.86 -1.69
N SER A 142 -2.93 8.81 -1.07
CA SER A 142 -1.80 8.49 -0.19
C SER A 142 -2.31 8.01 1.17
N GLY A 143 -1.62 7.05 1.79
CA GLY A 143 -1.92 6.62 3.16
C GLY A 143 -3.27 5.91 3.36
N PHE A 144 -3.81 5.28 2.31
CA PHE A 144 -5.04 4.50 2.38
C PHE A 144 -4.81 3.15 3.09
N ASP A 145 -5.12 3.10 4.38
CA ASP A 145 -5.05 1.90 5.23
C ASP A 145 -6.22 1.90 6.23
N ILE A 146 -6.99 0.82 6.25
CA ILE A 146 -8.17 0.60 7.08
C ILE A 146 -7.83 -0.49 8.09
N PRO A 147 -7.67 -0.13 9.38
CA PRO A 147 -7.34 -1.10 10.41
C PRO A 147 -8.39 -2.22 10.54
N ASN A 148 -7.90 -3.45 10.69
CA ASN A 148 -8.72 -4.65 10.86
C ASN A 148 -9.36 -4.72 12.27
N THR A 149 -10.49 -5.41 12.36
CA THR A 149 -11.17 -5.72 13.63
C THR A 149 -10.88 -7.16 14.05
N THR A 150 -10.47 -7.37 15.29
CA THR A 150 -10.20 -8.70 15.88
C THR A 150 -11.05 -8.92 17.14
N GLY A 151 -11.30 -10.17 17.50
CA GLY A 151 -12.14 -10.48 18.67
C GLY A 151 -13.60 -10.06 18.49
N ALA A 152 -14.11 -10.11 17.27
CA ALA A 152 -15.50 -9.78 16.99
C ALA A 152 -16.44 -10.85 17.57
N SER A 153 -17.60 -10.42 18.08
CA SER A 153 -18.73 -11.34 18.28
C SER A 153 -19.25 -11.81 16.93
N THR A 154 -19.80 -13.02 16.87
CA THR A 154 -20.34 -13.59 15.62
C THR A 154 -21.58 -12.84 15.14
N SER A 155 -21.89 -12.93 13.84
CA SER A 155 -23.08 -12.33 13.19
C SER A 155 -23.35 -10.86 13.52
N THR A 156 -22.29 -10.08 13.77
CA THR A 156 -22.38 -8.70 14.26
C THR A 156 -21.76 -7.75 13.24
N SER A 157 -22.42 -6.60 12.97
CA SER A 157 -21.92 -5.59 12.05
C SER A 157 -20.91 -4.68 12.74
N TYR A 158 -19.71 -4.54 12.17
CA TYR A 158 -18.65 -3.68 12.68
C TYR A 158 -18.31 -2.58 11.68
N PRO A 159 -18.44 -1.29 12.06
CA PRO A 159 -17.85 -0.22 11.29
C PRO A 159 -16.32 -0.19 11.48
N SER A 160 -15.57 0.12 10.43
CA SER A 160 -14.13 0.39 10.50
C SER A 160 -13.87 1.73 11.19
N SER A 161 -12.59 2.07 11.39
CA SER A 161 -12.18 3.46 11.61
C SER A 161 -12.56 4.33 10.41
N ILE A 162 -12.77 5.63 10.66
CA ILE A 162 -13.01 6.63 9.61
C ILE A 162 -11.65 7.08 9.08
N VAL A 163 -11.45 6.96 7.77
CA VAL A 163 -10.19 7.31 7.09
C VAL A 163 -10.41 8.51 6.20
N GLN A 164 -9.51 9.50 6.24
CA GLN A 164 -9.55 10.63 5.31
C GLN A 164 -8.87 10.24 3.99
N ILE A 165 -9.47 10.64 2.87
CA ILE A 165 -8.87 10.50 1.55
C ILE A 165 -8.11 11.78 1.22
N THR A 166 -6.80 11.64 1.01
CA THR A 166 -5.89 12.74 0.67
C THR A 166 -5.14 12.45 -0.63
N ASP A 167 -4.53 13.49 -1.21
CA ASP A 167 -3.64 13.43 -2.37
C ASP A 167 -4.27 12.86 -3.65
N ILE A 168 -5.59 12.99 -3.81
CA ILE A 168 -6.26 12.83 -5.11
C ILE A 168 -6.51 14.20 -5.76
N SER A 169 -6.38 14.28 -7.08
CA SER A 169 -6.53 15.54 -7.84
C SER A 169 -7.83 15.63 -8.65
N CYS A 170 -8.71 14.63 -8.55
CA CYS A 170 -10.02 14.58 -9.21
C CYS A 170 -11.04 13.76 -8.39
N PRO A 171 -12.35 13.92 -8.66
CA PRO A 171 -13.36 12.99 -8.17
C PRO A 171 -13.01 11.56 -8.57
N THR A 172 -12.88 10.68 -7.58
CA THR A 172 -12.39 9.31 -7.73
C THR A 172 -13.48 8.32 -7.39
N LEU A 173 -13.65 7.27 -8.20
CA LEU A 173 -14.69 6.27 -7.99
C LEU A 173 -14.32 5.33 -6.82
N VAL A 174 -15.25 5.17 -5.89
CA VAL A 174 -15.21 4.22 -4.79
C VAL A 174 -16.10 3.04 -5.13
N SER A 175 -15.61 1.83 -4.93
CA SER A 175 -16.41 0.60 -5.03
C SER A 175 -16.03 -0.39 -3.94
N ILE A 176 -16.97 -1.26 -3.56
CA ILE A 176 -16.76 -2.25 -2.51
C ILE A 176 -17.18 -3.65 -2.98
N SER A 177 -16.45 -4.66 -2.55
CA SER A 177 -16.77 -6.07 -2.79
C SER A 177 -16.41 -6.91 -1.56
N GLY A 178 -16.76 -8.19 -1.57
CA GLY A 178 -16.51 -9.12 -0.46
C GLY A 178 -17.78 -9.68 0.13
N SER A 179 -17.65 -10.28 1.32
CA SER A 179 -18.67 -11.10 1.97
C SER A 179 -18.71 -10.81 3.48
N PRO A 180 -19.86 -10.93 4.16
CA PRO A 180 -21.16 -11.36 3.64
C PRO A 180 -22.00 -10.27 2.97
N ALA A 181 -21.86 -9.01 3.35
CA ALA A 181 -22.60 -7.89 2.75
C ALA A 181 -21.90 -6.55 3.06
N PRO A 182 -20.72 -6.30 2.47
CA PRO A 182 -19.95 -5.12 2.80
C PRO A 182 -20.59 -3.85 2.21
N GLU A 183 -20.52 -2.76 2.98
CA GLU A 183 -21.02 -1.44 2.59
C GLU A 183 -20.01 -0.35 3.00
N PHE A 184 -20.05 0.78 2.32
CA PHE A 184 -19.28 1.97 2.70
C PHE A 184 -20.18 3.20 2.77
N ARG A 185 -19.70 4.23 3.47
CA ARG A 185 -20.29 5.56 3.49
C ARG A 185 -19.21 6.63 3.28
N ILE A 186 -19.61 7.80 2.78
CA ILE A 186 -18.73 8.97 2.60
C ILE A 186 -19.23 10.11 3.48
N CYS A 187 -18.31 10.80 4.15
CA CYS A 187 -18.58 11.86 5.10
C CYS A 187 -17.78 13.12 4.79
N ASN A 188 -18.31 14.27 5.20
CA ASN A 188 -17.66 15.57 5.04
C ASN A 188 -16.82 15.98 6.27
N ASP A 189 -16.87 15.21 7.35
CA ASP A 189 -16.11 15.43 8.58
C ASP A 189 -15.57 14.12 9.16
N ALA A 190 -14.52 14.23 9.98
CA ALA A 190 -13.78 13.11 10.56
C ALA A 190 -14.59 12.23 11.52
N THR A 191 -15.75 12.71 12.00
CA THR A 191 -16.62 11.97 12.92
C THR A 191 -17.81 11.33 12.19
N CYS A 192 -17.97 11.59 10.90
CA CYS A 192 -19.16 11.24 10.12
C CYS A 192 -20.47 11.76 10.71
N SER A 193 -20.45 12.95 11.32
CA SER A 193 -21.68 13.63 11.79
C SER A 193 -22.45 14.26 10.63
N ASN A 194 -21.77 14.63 9.55
CA ASN A 194 -22.27 15.14 8.29
C ASN A 194 -21.97 14.13 7.17
N VAL A 195 -22.97 13.30 6.87
CA VAL A 195 -22.87 12.21 5.90
C VAL A 195 -23.19 12.71 4.50
N ALA A 196 -22.24 12.57 3.57
CA ALA A 196 -22.42 12.91 2.16
C ALA A 196 -23.12 11.78 1.39
N VAL A 197 -22.76 10.52 1.69
CA VAL A 197 -23.34 9.31 1.11
C VAL A 197 -23.60 8.34 2.26
N ALA A 198 -24.85 7.89 2.40
CA ALA A 198 -25.23 6.89 3.39
C ALA A 198 -24.62 5.51 3.08
N TYR A 199 -24.66 4.59 4.04
CA TYR A 199 -24.18 3.23 3.81
C TYR A 199 -24.88 2.55 2.63
N GLY A 200 -24.09 1.97 1.74
CA GLY A 200 -24.53 1.11 0.66
C GLY A 200 -23.35 0.49 -0.08
N SER A 201 -23.64 -0.29 -1.11
CA SER A 201 -22.64 -0.98 -1.94
C SER A 201 -22.57 -0.46 -3.37
N THR A 202 -23.41 0.51 -3.73
CA THR A 202 -23.36 1.16 -5.05
C THR A 202 -22.14 2.06 -5.14
N SER A 203 -21.42 2.03 -6.25
CA SER A 203 -20.23 2.86 -6.46
C SER A 203 -20.56 4.36 -6.40
N GLN A 204 -19.67 5.16 -5.81
CA GLN A 204 -19.85 6.60 -5.60
C GLN A 204 -18.55 7.35 -5.83
N ASN A 205 -18.63 8.65 -6.15
CA ASN A 205 -17.43 9.47 -6.25
C ASN A 205 -17.05 10.05 -4.89
N ILE A 206 -15.75 10.05 -4.59
CA ILE A 206 -15.14 10.74 -3.45
C ILE A 206 -14.20 11.84 -3.96
N THR A 207 -14.08 12.92 -3.20
CA THR A 207 -13.21 14.06 -3.51
C THR A 207 -12.16 14.26 -2.41
N ASN A 208 -11.07 14.93 -2.75
CA ASN A 208 -9.95 15.16 -1.83
C ASN A 208 -10.43 15.82 -0.53
N GLY A 209 -9.99 15.28 0.60
CA GLY A 209 -10.32 15.76 1.94
C GLY A 209 -11.60 15.17 2.55
N GLN A 210 -12.41 14.41 1.79
CA GLN A 210 -13.54 13.67 2.35
C GLN A 210 -13.10 12.43 3.12
N TYR A 211 -14.02 11.89 3.91
CA TYR A 211 -13.77 10.74 4.78
C TYR A 211 -14.60 9.55 4.34
N ILE A 212 -14.05 8.35 4.48
CA ILE A 212 -14.71 7.09 4.17
C ILE A 212 -14.73 6.17 5.39
N GLN A 213 -15.81 5.40 5.52
CA GLN A 213 -15.91 4.36 6.52
C GLN A 213 -16.59 3.13 5.93
N VAL A 214 -15.98 1.98 6.15
CA VAL A 214 -16.49 0.69 5.72
C VAL A 214 -17.26 0.05 6.87
N ARG A 215 -18.23 -0.80 6.57
CA ARG A 215 -18.76 -1.77 7.54
C ARG A 215 -18.92 -3.13 6.87
N ASN A 216 -18.76 -4.17 7.66
CA ASN A 216 -19.05 -5.53 7.25
C ASN A 216 -19.57 -6.32 8.46
N THR A 217 -20.16 -7.48 8.21
CA THR A 217 -20.67 -8.36 9.28
C THR A 217 -19.67 -9.49 9.52
N SER A 218 -19.40 -9.78 10.79
CA SER A 218 -18.57 -10.92 11.19
C SER A 218 -19.23 -12.25 10.84
N ASP A 219 -18.45 -13.32 10.75
CA ASP A 219 -18.97 -14.66 10.47
C ASP A 219 -19.93 -15.13 11.59
N SER A 220 -20.80 -16.05 11.26
CA SER A 220 -21.65 -16.76 12.21
C SER A 220 -20.88 -17.74 13.13
N ALA A 221 -19.65 -18.12 12.76
CA ALA A 221 -18.80 -19.03 13.52
C ALA A 221 -17.58 -18.32 14.13
N ASP A 222 -17.13 -18.85 15.27
CA ASP A 222 -15.90 -18.45 15.94
C ASP A 222 -14.66 -18.85 15.11
N GLY A 223 -13.54 -18.15 15.28
CA GLY A 223 -12.29 -18.43 14.57
C GLY A 223 -12.34 -18.21 13.05
N LYS A 224 -13.29 -17.40 12.55
CA LYS A 224 -13.45 -17.09 11.12
C LYS A 224 -13.15 -15.62 10.83
N VAL A 225 -12.83 -15.36 9.56
CA VAL A 225 -12.54 -14.02 9.04
C VAL A 225 -13.49 -13.70 7.91
N THR A 226 -14.14 -12.54 7.96
CA THR A 226 -14.86 -11.95 6.84
C THR A 226 -14.09 -10.74 6.30
N THR A 227 -14.14 -10.53 4.99
CA THR A 227 -13.34 -9.50 4.30
C THR A 227 -14.23 -8.62 3.43
N ALA A 228 -14.04 -7.31 3.58
CA ALA A 228 -14.55 -6.29 2.68
C ALA A 228 -13.37 -5.64 1.94
N THR A 229 -13.38 -5.70 0.61
CA THR A 229 -12.36 -5.07 -0.24
C THR A 229 -12.89 -3.74 -0.75
N LEU A 230 -12.25 -2.65 -0.35
CA LEU A 230 -12.59 -1.30 -0.78
C LEU A 230 -11.58 -0.83 -1.83
N ASN A 231 -12.09 -0.36 -2.97
CA ASN A 231 -11.29 0.29 -4.00
C ASN A 231 -11.61 1.79 -4.01
N VAL A 232 -10.58 2.64 -4.00
CA VAL A 232 -10.68 4.09 -4.21
C VAL A 232 -9.78 4.44 -5.39
N GLY A 233 -10.37 4.52 -6.58
CA GLY A 233 -9.60 4.71 -7.82
C GLY A 233 -8.67 3.53 -8.07
N SER A 234 -7.37 3.78 -8.02
CA SER A 234 -6.34 2.75 -8.17
C SER A 234 -5.86 2.14 -6.85
N ALA A 235 -6.22 2.73 -5.70
CA ALA A 235 -5.86 2.19 -4.39
C ALA A 235 -6.86 1.12 -3.93
N VAL A 236 -6.36 0.08 -3.29
CA VAL A 236 -7.14 -1.07 -2.80
C VAL A 236 -6.71 -1.40 -1.39
N ASP A 237 -7.68 -1.65 -0.52
CA ASP A 237 -7.42 -2.12 0.83
C ASP A 237 -8.52 -3.08 1.32
N ASN A 238 -8.16 -3.93 2.28
CA ASN A 238 -9.03 -4.96 2.84
C ASN A 238 -9.34 -4.69 4.31
N TYR A 239 -10.61 -4.47 4.62
CA TYR A 239 -11.10 -4.47 5.99
C TYR A 239 -11.53 -5.89 6.40
N ASN A 240 -10.71 -6.52 7.24
CA ASN A 240 -10.97 -7.86 7.79
C ASN A 240 -11.58 -7.78 9.19
N ILE A 241 -12.56 -8.64 9.44
CA ILE A 241 -13.16 -8.86 10.75
C ILE A 241 -12.92 -10.30 11.17
N SER A 242 -12.14 -10.50 12.22
CA SER A 242 -11.87 -11.83 12.80
C SER A 242 -12.74 -12.05 14.04
N THR A 243 -13.54 -13.12 14.08
CA THR A 243 -14.35 -13.48 15.25
C THR A 243 -13.46 -13.95 16.40
N THR A 244 -13.93 -13.71 17.64
CA THR A 244 -13.26 -14.25 18.84
C THR A 244 -13.25 -15.76 18.73
N ASP A 245 -12.10 -16.38 18.93
CA ASP A 245 -12.05 -17.82 19.18
C ASP A 245 -12.43 -18.04 20.66
N ASN A 246 -13.70 -17.75 20.99
CA ASN A 246 -14.23 -17.99 22.34
C ASN A 246 -14.62 -19.46 22.42
N ALA A 247 -13.60 -20.31 22.34
CA ALA A 247 -13.79 -21.74 22.42
C ALA A 247 -14.43 -22.03 23.78
N THR A 248 -15.75 -22.27 23.80
CA THR A 248 -16.54 -22.70 24.97
C THR A 248 -16.06 -24.05 25.52
N TYR A 249 -15.03 -24.62 24.89
CA TYR A 249 -14.29 -25.81 25.23
C TYR A 249 -12.92 -25.76 24.52
N LYS A 250 -11.93 -26.51 24.99
CA LYS A 250 -10.68 -26.80 24.27
C LYS A 250 -10.79 -28.14 23.54
N ARG A 251 -10.29 -28.20 22.31
CA ARG A 251 -10.33 -29.43 21.51
C ARG A 251 -9.19 -30.39 21.86
N VAL A 252 -9.50 -31.68 21.80
CA VAL A 252 -8.53 -32.77 22.00
C VAL A 252 -8.68 -33.81 20.89
N PHE A 253 -7.56 -34.34 20.40
CA PHE A 253 -7.53 -35.47 19.48
C PHE A 253 -6.23 -36.27 19.65
N ILE A 254 -6.14 -37.43 19.00
CA ILE A 254 -4.90 -38.19 18.84
C ILE A 254 -4.40 -38.11 17.40
N THR A 255 -3.09 -38.20 17.21
CA THR A 255 -2.49 -38.17 15.87
C THR A 255 -3.00 -39.30 14.97
N SER A 256 -3.19 -39.00 13.69
CA SER A 256 -3.56 -39.97 12.64
C SER A 256 -2.47 -41.02 12.42
N ASN A 257 -1.21 -40.60 12.49
CA ASN A 257 -0.05 -41.46 12.43
C ASN A 257 0.43 -41.89 13.81
N ARG A 258 1.15 -43.02 13.84
CA ARG A 258 1.83 -43.52 15.04
C ARG A 258 3.32 -43.29 14.92
N TYR A 259 3.94 -42.97 16.05
CA TYR A 259 5.33 -42.57 16.15
C TYR A 259 6.08 -43.48 17.10
N ARG A 260 7.33 -43.79 16.72
CA ARG A 260 8.31 -44.32 17.68
C ARG A 260 8.79 -43.22 18.60
N GLY A 261 9.46 -43.59 19.68
CA GLY A 261 9.97 -42.65 20.69
C GLY A 261 10.99 -41.62 20.19
N ASN A 262 11.37 -41.60 18.90
CA ASN A 262 12.35 -40.68 18.34
C ASN A 262 11.73 -39.56 17.47
N PHE A 263 10.58 -39.02 17.87
CA PHE A 263 9.90 -37.98 17.11
C PHE A 263 10.55 -36.58 17.20
N GLY A 264 11.61 -36.41 18.00
CA GLY A 264 12.43 -35.19 18.00
C GLY A 264 12.16 -34.22 19.16
N GLY A 265 11.64 -34.72 20.28
CA GLY A 265 11.36 -33.91 21.47
C GLY A 265 9.97 -33.27 21.47
N VAL A 266 9.68 -32.50 22.54
CA VAL A 266 8.37 -31.88 22.79
C VAL A 266 7.97 -30.91 21.67
N THR A 267 8.87 -30.02 21.24
CA THR A 267 8.59 -29.07 20.16
C THR A 267 8.26 -29.76 18.83
N ALA A 268 8.91 -30.89 18.54
CA ALA A 268 8.58 -31.66 17.34
C ALA A 268 7.20 -32.32 17.45
N ALA A 269 6.82 -32.80 18.64
CA ALA A 269 5.48 -33.30 18.92
C ALA A 269 4.41 -32.21 18.79
N ASP A 270 4.66 -31.00 19.30
CA ASP A 270 3.76 -29.85 19.13
C ASP A 270 3.57 -29.50 17.65
N ASN A 271 4.64 -29.50 16.86
CA ASN A 271 4.57 -29.27 15.41
C ASN A 271 3.73 -30.34 14.68
N ILE A 272 3.81 -31.60 15.12
CA ILE A 272 2.95 -32.68 14.61
C ILE A 272 1.48 -32.36 14.90
N CYS A 273 1.15 -31.99 16.15
CA CYS A 273 -0.21 -31.62 16.53
C CYS A 273 -0.74 -30.42 15.75
N MET A 274 0.07 -29.36 15.59
CA MET A 274 -0.28 -28.20 14.77
C MET A 274 -0.55 -28.57 13.31
N SER A 275 0.29 -29.43 12.72
CA SER A 275 0.13 -29.87 11.33
C SER A 275 -1.16 -30.66 11.13
N GLU A 276 -1.51 -31.55 12.06
CA GLU A 276 -2.73 -32.34 11.95
C GLU A 276 -4.00 -31.51 12.18
N ALA A 277 -3.99 -30.59 13.15
CA ALA A 277 -5.10 -29.67 13.37
C ALA A 277 -5.37 -28.80 12.14
N SER A 278 -4.31 -28.24 11.54
CA SER A 278 -4.42 -27.45 10.32
C SER A 278 -4.93 -28.26 9.13
N ALA A 279 -4.49 -29.51 8.98
CA ALA A 279 -4.94 -30.40 7.90
C ALA A 279 -6.44 -30.75 8.03
N ALA A 280 -6.95 -30.83 9.27
CA ALA A 280 -8.36 -31.03 9.57
C ALA A 280 -9.19 -29.73 9.54
N GLY A 281 -8.58 -28.58 9.26
CA GLY A 281 -9.26 -27.29 9.23
C GLY A 281 -9.66 -26.75 10.61
N LEU A 282 -9.03 -27.25 11.68
CA LEU A 282 -9.21 -26.74 13.04
C LEU A 282 -8.37 -25.48 13.23
N SER A 283 -8.98 -24.42 13.75
CA SER A 283 -8.28 -23.23 14.23
C SER A 283 -7.71 -23.45 15.63
N GLY A 284 -6.77 -22.59 16.02
CA GLY A 284 -6.16 -22.58 17.35
C GLY A 284 -4.70 -23.02 17.35
N THR A 285 -4.11 -23.01 18.56
CA THR A 285 -2.75 -23.55 18.81
C THR A 285 -2.88 -24.89 19.52
N TYR A 286 -2.14 -25.90 19.06
CA TYR A 286 -2.21 -27.26 19.58
C TYR A 286 -0.85 -27.73 20.06
N TYR A 287 -0.80 -28.19 21.30
CA TYR A 287 0.37 -28.79 21.91
C TYR A 287 0.15 -30.28 22.18
N ALA A 288 1.22 -31.06 22.06
CA ALA A 288 1.21 -32.48 22.37
C ALA A 288 1.22 -32.69 23.88
N TRP A 289 0.47 -33.64 24.43
CA TRP A 289 0.57 -34.02 25.85
C TRP A 289 1.78 -34.92 26.09
N VAL A 290 2.96 -34.32 26.01
CA VAL A 290 4.24 -34.99 26.27
C VAL A 290 5.19 -34.09 27.06
N ALA A 291 6.09 -34.71 27.82
CA ALA A 291 7.13 -34.03 28.59
C ALA A 291 8.48 -34.75 28.51
N THR A 292 9.57 -34.01 28.76
CA THR A 292 10.89 -34.59 29.06
C THR A 292 11.32 -34.32 30.50
N ASP A 293 10.86 -33.23 31.08
CA ASP A 293 11.16 -32.79 32.45
C ASP A 293 10.17 -31.68 32.87
N ALA A 294 10.29 -31.21 34.11
CA ALA A 294 9.40 -30.21 34.70
C ALA A 294 9.43 -28.82 34.04
N THR A 295 10.33 -28.56 33.08
CA THR A 295 10.38 -27.28 32.36
C THR A 295 9.52 -27.24 31.11
N ASN A 296 9.03 -28.41 30.65
CA ASN A 296 8.24 -28.53 29.43
C ASN A 296 7.07 -29.51 29.54
N ASP A 297 6.68 -29.85 30.78
CA ASP A 297 5.49 -30.65 31.02
C ASP A 297 4.20 -29.85 30.79
N PRO A 298 3.05 -30.53 30.62
CA PRO A 298 1.77 -29.86 30.52
C PRO A 298 1.47 -28.92 31.68
N GLU A 299 1.80 -29.28 32.92
CA GLU A 299 1.57 -28.42 34.11
C GLU A 299 2.27 -27.06 34.01
N SER A 300 3.45 -26.98 33.37
CA SER A 300 4.22 -25.74 33.18
C SER A 300 3.85 -24.96 31.92
N ARG A 301 3.39 -25.62 30.85
CA ARG A 301 3.22 -24.96 29.53
C ARG A 301 1.80 -24.95 28.96
N PHE A 302 0.85 -25.71 29.52
CA PHE A 302 -0.52 -25.72 29.00
C PHE A 302 -1.35 -24.59 29.58
N THR A 303 -2.29 -24.08 28.78
CA THR A 303 -3.36 -23.23 29.32
C THR A 303 -4.23 -24.06 30.27
N ARG A 304 -4.34 -23.60 31.52
CA ARG A 304 -5.24 -24.19 32.52
C ARG A 304 -6.66 -23.74 32.28
N ALA A 305 -7.30 -24.33 31.27
CA ALA A 305 -8.62 -23.93 30.80
C ALA A 305 -9.66 -24.08 31.92
N THR A 306 -10.48 -23.05 32.13
CA THR A 306 -11.68 -23.10 32.99
C THR A 306 -12.93 -23.53 32.22
N VAL A 307 -12.74 -24.00 30.98
CA VAL A 307 -13.77 -24.50 30.08
C VAL A 307 -13.50 -25.98 29.76
N PRO A 308 -14.52 -26.76 29.36
CA PRO A 308 -14.36 -28.19 29.10
C PRO A 308 -13.32 -28.54 28.04
N TYR A 309 -12.68 -29.70 28.17
CA TYR A 309 -11.94 -30.34 27.08
C TYR A 309 -12.88 -31.30 26.33
N ARG A 310 -12.99 -31.16 25.02
CA ARG A 310 -13.87 -31.99 24.17
C ARG A 310 -13.12 -32.58 22.99
N PHE A 311 -13.49 -33.78 22.58
CA PHE A 311 -13.06 -34.34 21.31
C PHE A 311 -13.66 -33.57 20.13
N VAL A 312 -13.13 -33.79 18.93
CA VAL A 312 -13.56 -33.10 17.69
C VAL A 312 -15.07 -33.23 17.43
N ASP A 313 -15.67 -34.37 17.80
CA ASP A 313 -17.12 -34.63 17.69
C ASP A 313 -17.97 -33.95 18.78
N GLY A 314 -17.34 -33.17 19.67
CA GLY A 314 -17.99 -32.46 20.78
C GLY A 314 -18.22 -33.31 22.03
N THR A 315 -17.86 -34.59 22.04
CA THR A 315 -17.92 -35.41 23.25
C THR A 315 -16.93 -34.92 24.30
N LYS A 316 -17.33 -34.91 25.57
CA LYS A 316 -16.54 -34.35 26.66
C LYS A 316 -15.48 -35.34 27.15
N MET A 317 -14.25 -34.86 27.25
CA MET A 317 -13.12 -35.54 27.90
C MET A 317 -12.99 -35.11 29.36
N ALA A 318 -12.98 -33.80 29.62
CA ALA A 318 -12.88 -33.23 30.96
C ALA A 318 -13.72 -31.94 31.09
N ASN A 319 -14.11 -31.57 32.30
CA ASN A 319 -14.89 -30.36 32.63
C ASN A 319 -14.08 -29.07 32.58
N ASP A 320 -12.79 -29.14 32.92
CA ASP A 320 -11.81 -28.07 32.94
C ASP A 320 -10.40 -28.67 33.19
N TRP A 321 -9.39 -27.84 33.43
CA TRP A 321 -8.03 -28.30 33.75
C TRP A 321 -7.98 -29.18 35.00
N THR A 322 -8.74 -28.83 36.05
CA THR A 322 -8.72 -29.57 37.32
C THR A 322 -9.22 -30.99 37.10
N ASP A 323 -10.30 -31.16 36.35
CA ASP A 323 -10.87 -32.47 35.97
C ASP A 323 -9.98 -33.24 34.98
N LEU A 324 -9.17 -32.54 34.17
CA LEU A 324 -8.22 -33.20 33.26
C LEU A 324 -7.09 -33.89 34.03
N VAL A 325 -6.65 -33.29 35.15
CA VAL A 325 -5.47 -33.71 35.91
C VAL A 325 -5.77 -34.35 37.27
N ASP A 326 -7.03 -34.56 37.64
CA ASP A 326 -7.43 -35.19 38.91
C ASP A 326 -7.29 -36.72 38.93
N GLY A 327 -6.92 -37.31 37.79
CA GLY A 327 -6.75 -38.75 37.59
C GLY A 327 -7.98 -39.47 37.02
N ALA A 328 -9.10 -38.80 36.72
CA ALA A 328 -10.30 -39.44 36.16
C ALA A 328 -10.98 -38.62 35.05
N ILE A 329 -10.81 -39.05 33.79
CA ILE A 329 -11.48 -38.41 32.64
C ILE A 329 -12.65 -39.22 32.09
N SER A 330 -13.52 -38.57 31.32
CA SER A 330 -14.59 -39.21 30.54
C SER A 330 -14.03 -39.88 29.27
N VAL A 331 -14.28 -41.20 29.11
CA VAL A 331 -13.50 -42.09 28.21
C VAL A 331 -14.11 -42.38 26.83
N ALA A 332 -15.19 -41.71 26.43
CA ALA A 332 -15.94 -42.12 25.23
C ALA A 332 -15.05 -42.19 23.96
N ASN A 333 -14.15 -41.22 23.76
CA ASN A 333 -13.53 -40.99 22.44
C ASN A 333 -12.02 -40.69 22.45
N LYS A 334 -11.25 -41.30 23.37
CA LYS A 334 -9.76 -41.15 23.43
C LYS A 334 -8.98 -41.66 22.21
N ARG A 335 -9.68 -42.09 21.16
CA ARG A 335 -9.15 -42.66 19.90
C ARG A 335 -9.56 -41.82 18.69
N MET A 336 -10.02 -40.60 18.93
CA MET A 336 -10.53 -39.67 17.92
C MET A 336 -9.38 -38.90 17.28
N HIS A 337 -9.30 -38.91 15.95
CA HIS A 337 -8.36 -38.10 15.19
C HIS A 337 -8.88 -36.68 14.95
N ALA A 338 -8.00 -35.80 14.45
CA ALA A 338 -8.34 -34.41 14.14
C ALA A 338 -9.50 -34.27 13.14
N ASP A 339 -9.68 -35.26 12.26
CA ASP A 339 -10.74 -35.32 11.24
C ASP A 339 -12.08 -35.90 11.76
N GLY A 340 -12.15 -36.32 13.02
CA GLY A 340 -13.34 -36.93 13.61
C GLY A 340 -13.47 -38.45 13.38
N ASN A 341 -12.46 -39.12 12.80
CA ASN A 341 -12.46 -40.57 12.70
C ASN A 341 -11.97 -41.23 14.01
N VAL A 342 -12.57 -42.37 14.36
CA VAL A 342 -12.21 -43.15 15.56
C VAL A 342 -11.50 -44.43 15.17
N THR A 343 -10.33 -44.71 15.76
CA THR A 343 -9.59 -45.96 15.55
C THR A 343 -9.92 -47.05 16.59
N GLY A 344 -9.50 -48.28 16.28
CA GLY A 344 -9.55 -49.42 17.20
C GLY A 344 -8.50 -49.37 18.31
N PHE A 345 -8.54 -50.30 19.26
CA PHE A 345 -7.65 -50.34 20.43
C PHE A 345 -6.26 -50.97 20.12
N SER A 346 -5.51 -50.41 19.17
CA SER A 346 -4.26 -51.02 18.69
C SER A 346 -2.96 -50.50 19.32
N SER A 347 -2.97 -49.36 20.01
CA SER A 347 -1.76 -48.76 20.61
C SER A 347 -2.12 -47.76 21.71
N SER A 348 -1.22 -47.43 22.61
CA SER A 348 -1.43 -46.34 23.58
C SER A 348 -0.87 -45.02 23.02
N PRO A 349 -1.25 -43.85 23.56
CA PRO A 349 -0.53 -42.61 23.25
C PRO A 349 0.72 -42.46 24.11
N TRP A 350 1.83 -42.02 23.52
CA TRP A 350 3.00 -41.59 24.29
C TRP A 350 2.65 -40.38 25.15
N THR A 351 3.16 -40.36 26.38
CA THR A 351 2.98 -39.23 27.30
C THR A 351 4.29 -38.82 27.95
N GLY A 352 4.91 -39.66 28.78
CA GLY A 352 5.96 -39.17 29.68
C GLY A 352 5.43 -38.22 30.75
N VAL A 353 4.13 -38.27 31.05
CA VAL A 353 3.42 -37.29 31.92
C VAL A 353 2.60 -38.02 32.97
N ASN A 354 2.75 -37.62 34.23
CA ASN A 354 1.93 -38.04 35.35
C ASN A 354 0.46 -37.62 35.20
N GLN A 355 -0.42 -38.19 36.02
CA GLN A 355 -1.84 -37.83 35.98
C GLN A 355 -2.10 -36.37 36.33
N ASP A 356 -1.26 -35.78 37.20
CA ASP A 356 -1.34 -34.38 37.61
C ASP A 356 -0.76 -33.38 36.58
N GLY A 357 -0.39 -33.86 35.37
CA GLY A 357 0.19 -33.04 34.32
C GLY A 357 1.69 -32.77 34.44
N THR A 358 2.36 -33.27 35.50
CA THR A 358 3.81 -33.12 35.68
C THR A 358 4.60 -34.14 34.88
N ALA A 359 5.87 -33.86 34.57
CA ALA A 359 6.74 -34.85 33.92
C ALA A 359 6.89 -36.14 34.75
N TYR A 360 6.74 -37.29 34.10
CA TYR A 360 7.07 -38.59 34.70
C TYR A 360 8.60 -38.75 34.71
N LEU A 361 9.18 -38.85 35.92
CA LEU A 361 10.62 -39.00 36.13
C LEU A 361 10.90 -40.12 37.14
N THR A 362 11.61 -41.17 36.73
CA THR A 362 12.10 -42.23 37.61
C THR A 362 13.54 -41.93 38.00
N ASN A 363 13.72 -41.13 39.06
CA ASN A 363 15.02 -40.76 39.62
C ASN A 363 16.01 -40.14 38.61
N GLY A 364 15.51 -39.61 37.48
CA GLY A 364 16.33 -38.98 36.43
C GLY A 364 17.05 -39.96 35.51
N ASP A 365 16.59 -41.20 35.40
CA ASP A 365 17.18 -42.20 34.49
C ASP A 365 16.61 -42.03 33.06
N PRO A 366 17.44 -41.59 32.08
CA PRO A 366 17.00 -41.41 30.70
C PRO A 366 16.60 -42.71 30.01
N LEU A 367 16.88 -43.88 30.60
CA LEU A 367 16.48 -45.19 30.07
C LEU A 367 14.97 -45.44 30.17
N TYR A 368 14.27 -44.86 31.14
CA TYR A 368 12.92 -45.34 31.50
C TYR A 368 11.79 -44.34 31.31
N ASP A 369 12.09 -43.04 31.24
CA ASP A 369 11.07 -42.00 31.44
C ASP A 369 10.32 -41.60 30.16
N ASN A 370 11.05 -41.36 29.08
CA ASN A 370 10.52 -40.64 27.91
C ASN A 370 11.37 -40.88 26.65
N CYS A 371 11.88 -42.09 26.45
CA CYS A 371 12.66 -42.43 25.26
C CYS A 371 13.85 -41.49 25.05
N ASN A 372 14.63 -41.28 26.11
CA ASN A 372 15.74 -40.34 26.13
C ASN A 372 15.35 -38.97 25.53
N LYS A 373 14.37 -38.31 26.14
CA LYS A 373 13.82 -37.01 25.70
C LYS A 373 13.17 -37.05 24.31
N TRP A 374 12.54 -38.16 23.99
CA TRP A 374 11.88 -38.44 22.72
C TRP A 374 12.82 -38.37 21.51
N THR A 375 14.05 -38.83 21.69
CA THR A 375 15.11 -38.81 20.64
C THR A 375 15.58 -40.20 20.22
N THR A 376 15.14 -41.27 20.91
CA THR A 376 15.56 -42.64 20.61
C THR A 376 14.38 -43.56 20.32
N ASN A 377 14.62 -44.54 19.47
CA ASN A 377 13.71 -45.65 19.21
C ASN A 377 14.38 -47.01 19.50
N GLY A 378 15.41 -47.01 20.35
CA GLY A 378 16.06 -48.24 20.78
C GLY A 378 15.19 -48.98 21.79
N SER A 379 15.04 -50.29 21.62
CA SER A 379 14.27 -51.17 22.51
C SER A 379 14.85 -51.32 23.93
N ALA A 380 16.08 -50.83 24.15
CA ALA A 380 16.69 -50.72 25.47
C ALA A 380 16.14 -49.55 26.31
N TYR A 381 15.40 -48.64 25.68
CA TYR A 381 14.76 -47.51 26.33
C TYR A 381 13.26 -47.75 26.39
N THR A 382 12.62 -47.24 27.44
CA THR A 382 11.17 -47.14 27.54
C THR A 382 10.72 -45.68 27.63
N GLY A 383 9.47 -45.45 27.29
CA GLY A 383 8.77 -44.21 27.56
C GLY A 383 7.45 -44.50 28.25
N ARG A 384 6.98 -43.55 29.07
CA ARG A 384 5.66 -43.66 29.68
C ARG A 384 4.56 -43.46 28.63
N ASP A 385 3.57 -44.33 28.63
CA ASP A 385 2.37 -44.24 27.81
C ASP A 385 1.12 -43.95 28.66
N GLY A 386 0.03 -43.60 27.97
CA GLY A 386 -1.29 -43.40 28.54
C GLY A 386 -2.28 -44.51 28.15
N ALA A 387 -3.23 -44.86 29.03
CA ALA A 387 -4.23 -45.86 28.68
C ALA A 387 -5.28 -45.30 27.70
N ASN A 388 -5.54 -46.03 26.61
CA ASN A 388 -6.57 -45.67 25.62
C ASN A 388 -7.99 -46.19 25.95
N ASN A 389 -8.15 -47.00 27.01
CA ASN A 389 -9.38 -47.74 27.33
C ASN A 389 -9.89 -47.62 28.77
N THR A 390 -9.13 -46.99 29.69
CA THR A 390 -9.53 -46.78 31.11
C THR A 390 -9.59 -45.31 31.52
N THR A 391 -10.32 -44.97 32.58
CA THR A 391 -10.45 -43.58 33.08
C THR A 391 -9.23 -43.17 33.92
N GLY A 392 -8.82 -44.05 34.83
CA GLY A 392 -7.90 -43.78 35.94
C GLY A 392 -6.40 -43.68 35.59
N THR A 393 -6.01 -44.02 34.36
CA THR A 393 -4.60 -44.12 33.95
C THR A 393 -4.37 -43.55 32.54
N TRP A 394 -5.23 -42.63 32.11
CA TRP A 394 -5.24 -42.13 30.73
C TRP A 394 -3.95 -41.42 30.33
N SER A 395 -3.28 -40.72 31.27
CA SER A 395 -2.01 -40.03 31.02
C SER A 395 -0.80 -40.89 31.37
N SER A 396 -0.94 -41.85 32.28
CA SER A 396 0.19 -42.61 32.82
C SER A 396 -0.27 -44.02 33.18
N ALA A 397 0.06 -44.99 32.32
CA ALA A 397 -0.37 -46.37 32.45
C ALA A 397 0.83 -47.33 32.57
N ASN A 398 1.63 -47.43 31.51
CA ASN A 398 2.72 -48.40 31.41
C ASN A 398 3.99 -47.75 30.86
N ASP A 399 5.10 -48.49 30.97
CA ASP A 399 6.34 -48.16 30.28
C ASP A 399 6.45 -49.08 29.06
N GLU A 400 6.54 -48.49 27.87
CA GLU A 400 6.57 -49.22 26.61
C GLU A 400 7.90 -48.97 25.88
N GLN A 401 8.42 -49.97 25.17
CA GLN A 401 9.70 -49.83 24.48
C GLN A 401 9.63 -48.75 23.40
N CYS A 402 10.68 -47.95 23.28
CA CYS A 402 10.69 -46.80 22.38
C CYS A 402 10.68 -47.16 20.89
N ASP A 403 10.86 -48.44 20.54
CA ASP A 403 10.73 -48.95 19.17
C ASP A 403 9.27 -49.23 18.76
N GLN A 404 8.34 -49.23 19.72
CA GLN A 404 6.90 -49.36 19.49
C GLN A 404 6.31 -48.10 18.85
N GLN A 405 5.20 -48.27 18.13
CA GLN A 405 4.51 -47.20 17.44
C GLN A 405 3.23 -46.82 18.17
N ASN A 406 3.24 -45.63 18.78
CA ASN A 406 2.16 -45.10 19.61
C ASN A 406 1.66 -43.76 19.08
N TRP A 407 0.44 -43.38 19.46
CA TRP A 407 -0.13 -42.08 19.07
C TRP A 407 0.42 -40.95 19.93
N LEU A 408 0.12 -39.71 19.59
CA LEU A 408 0.30 -38.55 20.47
C LEU A 408 -1.07 -37.93 20.75
N TYR A 409 -1.32 -37.50 21.99
CA TYR A 409 -2.47 -36.63 22.29
C TYR A 409 -2.14 -35.19 21.94
N CYS A 410 -3.08 -34.49 21.33
CA CYS A 410 -2.99 -33.09 20.93
C CYS A 410 -4.10 -32.29 21.58
N PHE A 411 -3.74 -31.22 22.29
CA PHE A 411 -4.65 -30.36 23.03
C PHE A 411 -4.56 -28.93 22.55
N GLU A 412 -5.71 -28.33 22.30
CA GLU A 412 -5.83 -26.90 22.04
C GLU A 412 -5.43 -26.08 23.27
N GLN A 413 -4.72 -24.98 23.05
CA GLN A 413 -4.17 -24.07 24.07
C GLN A 413 -5.02 -22.83 24.24
#